data_AF-A0AAD5KTK4-F1
#
_entry.id   AF-A0AAD5KTK4-F1
#
_cell.length_a   1.000
_cell.length_b   1.000
_cell.length_c   1.000
_cell.angle_alpha   90.00
_cell.angle_beta   90.00
_cell.angle_gamma   90.00
#
_symmetry.space_group_name_H-M   'P 1'
#
loop_
_entity.id
_entity.type
_entity.pdbx_description
1 polymer ?
#
loop_
_entity_poly.entity_id
_entity_poly.type
_entity_poly.pdbx_seq_one_letter_code
_entity_poly.pdbx_strand_id
1 'polypeptide(L)'
;MTSAGKKGTFYLSIHCEDGLFDISPDVVVNEVVFSIRVKSHLALDYEELRSTNCTITAKEAVAKQAKTTTVPLLIRIRDVNDHIPQFSRPSYQGESQPTDCDSRGARLARFGKSVKIEKPNLTPKWRITPLERNTVQFSLELVDVNDNAPVFIQSHFEIYINENELNFPYAFTVEAFDRDLKDSDNSRIRYSIIDGDLRSNFSIHRVTGELSVVHPLDFELLTPSVLDTKGLGHVRPISLTVRATDMGTPPLYTDTRIVIFVHDVNDFAPTFTRPSYSVPVAEDAAPDSSILQVQALDMDGSSPNNVVAYRIQSGARDKFVIDSTTGIVSVALGATLDPD
;
A
#
# COMPACT_ATOMS: atom_id res chain seq x y z
N MET A 1 33.40 -6.92 47.17
CA MET A 1 33.72 -5.50 47.47
C MET A 1 34.81 -5.06 46.52
N THR A 2 34.46 -4.60 45.33
CA THR A 2 35.38 -3.93 44.41
C THR A 2 35.39 -2.46 44.78
N SER A 3 36.54 -1.97 45.24
CA SER A 3 36.71 -0.57 45.63
C SER A 3 36.44 0.34 44.44
N ALA A 4 35.37 1.16 44.53
CA ALA A 4 35.19 2.30 43.63
C ALA A 4 36.47 3.13 43.66
N GLY A 5 37.12 3.26 42.49
CA GLY A 5 38.33 4.06 42.34
C GLY A 5 38.06 5.48 42.84
N LYS A 6 38.99 6.02 43.65
CA LYS A 6 38.92 7.41 44.10
C LYS A 6 38.77 8.34 42.89
N LYS A 7 37.94 9.38 43.03
CA LYS A 7 37.80 10.46 42.04
C LYS A 7 39.18 10.96 41.63
N GLY A 8 39.62 10.63 40.42
CA GLY A 8 40.99 10.79 39.95
C GLY A 8 41.03 11.53 38.62
N THR A 9 42.04 12.38 38.45
CA THR A 9 42.36 13.01 37.16
C THR A 9 43.28 12.08 36.38
N PHE A 10 42.98 11.86 35.11
CA PHE A 10 43.79 11.06 34.20
C PHE A 10 44.10 11.85 32.94
N TYR A 11 45.25 11.57 32.34
CA TYR A 11 45.63 12.03 31.01
C TYR A 11 45.26 10.97 29.99
N LEU A 12 44.56 11.37 28.94
CA LEU A 12 44.27 10.53 27.78
C LEU A 12 45.23 10.89 26.64
N SER A 13 45.75 9.87 25.97
CA SER A 13 46.54 10.04 24.75
C SER A 13 46.19 8.93 23.76
N ILE A 14 46.25 9.26 22.47
CA ILE A 14 46.11 8.30 21.37
C ILE A 14 47.42 8.21 20.61
N HIS A 15 47.83 6.98 20.29
CA HIS A 15 48.99 6.71 19.46
C HIS A 15 48.58 5.78 18.31
N CYS A 16 48.66 6.27 17.09
CA CYS A 16 48.40 5.53 15.85
C CYS A 16 49.70 5.39 15.05
N GLU A 17 49.82 4.34 14.24
CA GLU A 17 51.01 4.09 13.41
C GLU A 17 51.34 5.25 12.46
N ASP A 18 50.32 5.95 11.98
CA ASP A 18 50.42 7.09 11.06
C ASP A 18 50.60 8.46 11.76
N GLY A 19 50.41 8.52 13.07
CA GLY A 19 50.47 9.76 13.85
C GLY A 19 49.40 10.80 13.52
N LEU A 20 48.38 10.49 12.71
CA LEU A 20 47.39 11.43 12.16
C LEU A 20 46.27 11.79 13.11
N PHE A 21 46.10 11.06 14.21
CA PHE A 21 44.99 11.24 15.13
C PHE A 21 45.42 11.84 16.47
N ASP A 22 44.53 12.62 17.08
CA ASP A 22 44.65 13.21 18.41
C ASP A 22 43.36 13.01 19.20
N ILE A 23 43.40 13.15 20.52
CA ILE A 23 42.26 12.92 21.42
C ILE A 23 41.92 14.20 22.19
N SER A 24 40.63 14.45 22.43
CA SER A 24 40.16 15.62 23.18
C SER A 24 38.89 15.33 23.97
N PRO A 25 38.81 15.72 25.25
CA PRO A 25 39.87 16.33 26.04
C PRO A 25 40.98 15.30 26.40
N ASP A 26 42.22 15.77 26.49
CA ASP A 26 43.41 15.00 26.87
C ASP A 26 43.61 14.94 28.40
N VAL A 27 42.80 15.67 29.17
CA VAL A 27 42.75 15.64 30.64
C VAL A 27 41.31 15.43 31.11
N VAL A 28 41.10 14.42 31.96
CA VAL A 28 39.75 13.94 32.30
C VAL A 28 39.61 13.65 33.80
N VAL A 29 38.41 13.83 34.36
CA VAL A 29 38.13 13.60 35.79
C VAL A 29 37.00 12.59 35.93
N ASN A 30 37.26 11.48 36.62
CA ASN A 30 36.33 10.36 36.86
C ASN A 30 35.92 9.60 35.59
N GLU A 31 34.98 10.15 34.82
CA GLU A 31 34.38 9.56 33.62
C GLU A 31 34.32 10.63 32.55
N VAL A 32 34.51 10.24 31.30
CA VAL A 32 34.60 11.18 30.19
C VAL A 32 34.12 10.57 28.88
N VAL A 33 33.50 11.42 28.08
CA VAL A 33 33.32 11.21 26.65
C VAL A 33 34.41 12.00 25.95
N PHE A 34 35.25 11.32 25.18
CA PHE A 34 36.32 11.94 24.39
C PHE A 34 36.02 11.83 22.89
N SER A 35 36.60 12.72 22.12
CA SER A 35 36.56 12.72 20.65
C SER A 35 37.95 12.46 20.10
N ILE A 36 38.04 11.65 19.05
CA ILE A 36 39.25 11.50 18.25
C ILE A 36 39.16 12.47 17.09
N ARG A 37 40.22 13.25 16.89
CA ARG A 37 40.34 14.26 15.83
C ARG A 37 41.46 13.88 14.89
N VAL A 38 41.31 14.25 13.62
CA VAL A 38 42.41 14.18 12.66
C VAL A 38 43.26 15.44 12.81
N LYS A 39 44.56 15.29 13.05
CA LYS A 39 45.54 16.39 13.18
C LYS A 39 45.65 17.21 11.90
N SER A 40 45.55 16.55 10.74
CA SER A 40 45.55 17.18 9.42
C SER A 40 44.55 16.49 8.51
N HIS A 41 43.49 17.21 8.11
CA HIS A 41 42.48 16.71 7.18
C HIS A 41 43.04 16.48 5.76
N LEU A 42 44.19 17.08 5.42
CA LEU A 42 44.86 16.90 4.14
C LEU A 42 45.62 15.57 4.01
N ALA A 43 45.69 14.79 5.10
CA ALA A 43 46.44 13.53 5.15
C ALA A 43 45.54 12.30 5.26
N LEU A 44 44.20 12.49 5.29
CA LEU A 44 43.25 11.39 5.38
C LEU A 44 42.68 11.12 3.98
N ASP A 45 43.45 10.39 3.19
CA ASP A 45 43.09 9.94 1.85
C ASP A 45 42.79 8.43 1.91
N TYR A 46 41.59 7.99 1.49
CA TYR A 46 41.21 6.57 1.57
C TYR A 46 42.08 5.72 0.64
N GLU A 47 42.48 6.29 -0.49
CA GLU A 47 43.30 5.68 -1.51
C GLU A 47 44.70 5.37 -0.98
N GLU A 48 45.20 6.19 -0.04
CA GLU A 48 46.50 6.02 0.62
C GLU A 48 46.40 5.24 1.95
N LEU A 49 45.31 5.42 2.72
CA LEU A 49 45.14 4.82 4.04
C LEU A 49 43.69 4.36 4.24
N ARG A 50 43.46 3.04 4.23
CA ARG A 50 42.11 2.46 4.40
C ARG A 50 41.76 2.18 5.86
N SER A 51 42.78 1.91 6.68
CA SER A 51 42.63 1.67 8.11
C SER A 51 43.96 1.78 8.83
N THR A 52 43.92 2.10 10.13
CA THR A 52 45.11 2.21 10.98
C THR A 52 44.85 1.62 12.36
N ASN A 53 45.89 1.04 12.96
CA ASN A 53 45.85 0.58 14.34
C ASN A 53 46.31 1.70 15.27
N CYS A 54 45.52 1.92 16.30
CA CYS A 54 45.76 2.90 17.33
C CYS A 54 45.72 2.26 18.72
N THR A 55 46.33 2.92 19.68
CA THR A 55 46.27 2.58 21.09
C THR A 55 45.88 3.81 21.89
N ILE A 56 44.88 3.67 22.76
CA ILE A 56 44.49 4.73 23.70
C ILE A 56 45.11 4.40 25.03
N THR A 57 45.84 5.37 25.60
CA THR A 57 46.47 5.25 26.92
C THR A 57 45.81 6.20 27.90
N ALA A 58 45.33 5.66 29.03
CA ALA A 58 44.92 6.46 30.18
C ALA A 58 45.98 6.37 31.28
N LYS A 59 46.44 7.52 31.77
CA LYS A 59 47.51 7.64 32.77
C LYS A 59 47.08 8.49 33.95
N GLU A 60 47.26 8.00 35.17
CA GLU A 60 46.97 8.78 36.39
C GLU A 60 47.79 10.09 36.46
N ALA A 61 47.16 11.20 36.83
CA ALA A 61 47.79 12.52 36.81
C ALA A 61 48.77 12.78 37.98
N VAL A 62 48.64 12.07 39.11
CA VAL A 62 49.44 12.33 40.32
C VAL A 62 49.91 11.04 40.98
N ALA A 63 51.12 10.58 40.62
CA ALA A 63 51.94 9.69 41.45
C ALA A 63 53.40 9.66 40.96
N LYS A 64 54.36 9.50 41.88
CA LYS A 64 55.78 9.16 41.55
C LYS A 64 55.89 7.82 40.77
N GLN A 65 54.82 7.01 40.77
CA GLN A 65 54.60 5.81 39.95
C GLN A 65 53.14 5.78 39.46
N ALA A 66 52.82 6.57 38.43
CA ALA A 66 51.47 6.61 37.85
C ALA A 66 51.12 5.28 37.16
N LYS A 67 49.94 4.73 37.46
CA LYS A 67 49.43 3.56 36.73
C LYS A 67 48.91 3.99 35.35
N THR A 68 49.09 3.10 34.39
CA THR A 68 48.60 3.28 33.01
C THR A 68 47.80 2.07 32.58
N THR A 69 46.78 2.30 31.76
CA THR A 69 46.07 1.25 31.03
C THR A 69 46.03 1.61 29.55
N THR A 70 46.06 0.60 28.70
CA THR A 70 46.02 0.78 27.24
C THR A 70 44.96 -0.10 26.63
N VAL A 71 44.28 0.42 25.59
CA VAL A 71 43.26 -0.30 24.84
C VAL A 71 43.56 -0.16 23.34
N PRO A 72 43.59 -1.28 22.57
CA PRO A 72 43.75 -1.22 21.13
C PRO A 72 42.47 -0.73 20.45
N LEU A 73 42.62 0.01 19.35
CA LEU A 73 41.56 0.57 18.53
C LEU A 73 41.92 0.43 17.05
N LEU A 74 41.03 -0.12 16.24
CA LEU A 74 41.16 -0.10 14.77
C LEU A 74 40.29 1.02 14.20
N ILE A 75 40.91 1.99 13.55
CA ILE A 75 40.18 3.04 12.81
C ILE A 75 40.09 2.61 11.36
N ARG A 76 38.86 2.52 10.83
CA ARG A 76 38.61 2.27 9.40
C ARG A 76 38.14 3.55 8.74
N ILE A 77 38.78 3.92 7.64
CA ILE A 77 38.47 5.13 6.88
C ILE A 77 37.38 4.77 5.86
N ARG A 78 36.41 5.66 5.70
CA ARG A 78 35.31 5.48 4.75
C ARG A 78 35.68 6.22 3.47
N ASP A 79 35.73 5.47 2.37
CA ASP A 79 35.86 5.96 1.00
C ASP A 79 34.70 6.93 0.65
N VAL A 80 35.05 8.05 0.03
CA VAL A 80 34.16 9.11 -0.46
C VAL A 80 34.54 9.37 -1.92
N ASN A 81 33.56 9.60 -2.78
CA ASN A 81 33.77 9.95 -4.18
C ASN A 81 34.33 11.39 -4.30
N ASP A 82 35.63 11.54 -4.10
CA ASP A 82 36.40 12.78 -4.20
C ASP A 82 37.32 12.82 -5.43
N HIS A 83 37.33 11.74 -6.22
CA HIS A 83 38.01 11.64 -7.50
C HIS A 83 37.05 11.82 -8.67
N ILE A 84 37.44 12.66 -9.64
CA ILE A 84 36.64 12.88 -10.84
C ILE A 84 36.90 11.72 -11.82
N PRO A 85 35.86 11.10 -12.41
CA PRO A 85 36.02 10.05 -13.40
C PRO A 85 36.95 10.48 -14.53
N GLN A 86 38.02 9.73 -14.77
CA GLN A 86 38.97 10.02 -15.83
C GLN A 86 38.58 9.33 -17.13
N PHE A 87 38.36 10.12 -18.17
CA PHE A 87 38.18 9.62 -19.52
C PHE A 87 39.56 9.36 -20.14
N SER A 88 39.87 8.09 -20.40
CA SER A 88 41.10 7.67 -21.09
C SER A 88 41.21 8.18 -22.53
N ARG A 89 40.13 8.73 -23.10
CA ARG A 89 40.10 9.30 -24.46
C ARG A 89 39.26 10.59 -24.50
N PRO A 90 39.63 11.56 -25.36
CA PRO A 90 38.86 12.79 -25.56
C PRO A 90 37.51 12.56 -26.26
N SER A 91 37.29 11.38 -26.86
CA SER A 91 36.03 10.99 -27.50
C SER A 91 35.86 9.48 -27.55
N TYR A 92 34.64 9.00 -27.34
CA TYR A 92 34.26 7.60 -27.52
C TYR A 92 33.09 7.50 -28.50
N GLN A 93 33.12 6.49 -29.38
CA GLN A 93 31.98 6.11 -30.23
C GLN A 93 31.52 4.71 -29.80
N GLY A 94 30.25 4.59 -29.37
CA GLY A 94 29.66 3.34 -28.88
C GLY A 94 29.64 3.21 -27.34
N GLU A 95 29.15 2.08 -26.83
CA GLU A 95 29.17 1.76 -25.40
C GLU A 95 30.62 1.52 -24.94
N SER A 96 31.18 2.49 -24.23
CA SER A 96 32.44 2.32 -23.50
C SER A 96 32.27 2.84 -22.08
N GLN A 97 32.73 2.07 -21.11
CA GLN A 97 32.70 2.47 -19.69
C GLN A 97 33.97 3.26 -19.35
N PRO A 98 33.87 4.44 -18.70
CA PRO A 98 35.01 5.05 -18.06
C PRO A 98 35.51 4.14 -16.94
N THR A 99 36.83 4.00 -16.81
CA THR A 99 37.46 3.35 -15.67
C THR A 99 37.62 4.36 -14.56
N ASP A 100 36.96 4.09 -13.45
CA ASP A 100 37.08 4.81 -12.20
C ASP A 100 37.96 3.99 -11.23
N CYS A 101 38.87 4.65 -10.52
CA CYS A 101 39.69 4.03 -9.49
C CYS A 101 38.86 3.67 -8.26
N ASP A 102 37.70 4.32 -8.11
CA ASP A 102 36.80 4.14 -7.00
C ASP A 102 36.02 2.84 -7.19
N SER A 103 36.24 1.88 -6.29
CA SER A 103 35.58 0.57 -6.32
C SER A 103 34.03 0.63 -6.28
N ARG A 104 33.43 1.82 -6.14
CA ARG A 104 31.99 2.09 -6.19
C ARG A 104 31.53 3.02 -7.34
N GLY A 105 32.43 3.52 -8.19
CA GLY A 105 32.13 4.49 -9.25
C GLY A 105 31.77 3.92 -10.63
N ALA A 106 31.99 2.62 -10.89
CA ALA A 106 31.83 2.05 -12.24
C ALA A 106 30.36 1.73 -12.67
N ARG A 107 29.33 2.39 -12.13
CA ARG A 107 27.94 2.20 -12.59
C ARG A 107 27.19 3.53 -12.67
N LEU A 108 27.18 4.11 -13.87
CA LEU A 108 26.05 4.79 -14.56
C LEU A 108 26.51 6.05 -15.31
N ALA A 109 26.84 5.89 -16.59
CA ALA A 109 26.69 6.96 -17.57
C ALA A 109 25.83 6.44 -18.73
N ARG A 110 24.51 6.67 -18.68
CA ARG A 110 23.65 6.58 -19.87
C ARG A 110 23.59 7.97 -20.50
N PHE A 111 24.15 8.11 -21.70
CA PHE A 111 24.07 9.36 -22.45
C PHE A 111 22.66 9.56 -23.02
N GLY A 112 21.90 10.47 -22.42
CA GLY A 112 20.79 11.15 -23.09
C GLY A 112 21.34 12.13 -24.14
N LYS A 113 20.67 12.20 -25.29
CA LYS A 113 21.06 12.94 -26.50
C LYS A 113 21.69 14.32 -26.22
N SER A 114 22.89 14.52 -26.79
CA SER A 114 23.54 15.79 -27.17
C SER A 114 23.55 16.94 -26.16
N VAL A 115 24.69 17.14 -25.47
CA VAL A 115 25.00 18.41 -24.78
C VAL A 115 26.27 19.02 -25.38
N LYS A 116 26.14 20.22 -25.93
CA LYS A 116 27.25 21.09 -26.37
C LYS A 116 27.67 21.93 -25.17
N ILE A 117 28.96 21.94 -24.82
CA ILE A 117 29.50 22.77 -23.73
C ILE A 117 30.34 23.90 -24.34
N GLU A 118 29.93 25.15 -24.14
CA GLU A 118 30.73 26.35 -24.42
C GLU A 118 31.45 26.80 -23.14
N LYS A 119 32.73 27.17 -23.26
CA LYS A 119 33.57 27.68 -22.16
C LYS A 119 33.41 29.20 -21.98
N PRO A 120 33.37 29.70 -20.74
CA PRO A 120 33.91 31.02 -20.46
C PRO A 120 34.98 31.02 -19.34
N ASN A 121 36.08 31.66 -19.71
CA ASN A 121 37.28 32.16 -19.02
C ASN A 121 37.36 32.21 -17.47
N LEU A 122 38.56 31.82 -17.01
CA LEU A 122 39.12 31.97 -15.67
C LEU A 122 39.46 33.42 -15.30
N THR A 123 39.24 33.78 -14.02
CA THR A 123 40.26 34.45 -13.17
C THR A 123 40.03 34.10 -11.69
N PRO A 124 41.04 33.64 -10.92
CA PRO A 124 40.88 33.43 -9.48
C PRO A 124 41.49 34.58 -8.68
N LYS A 125 40.73 35.12 -7.72
CA LYS A 125 41.27 35.87 -6.60
C LYS A 125 40.38 35.64 -5.38
N TRP A 126 40.80 34.76 -4.48
CA TRP A 126 40.21 34.67 -3.15
C TRP A 126 41.33 34.66 -2.11
N ARG A 127 41.30 35.69 -1.26
CA ARG A 127 42.05 35.81 -0.01
C ARG A 127 41.07 35.37 1.07
N ILE A 128 41.41 34.37 1.88
CA ILE A 128 40.60 33.98 3.04
C ILE A 128 41.41 34.23 4.31
N THR A 129 40.88 35.09 5.16
CA THR A 129 41.32 35.37 6.53
C THR A 129 40.71 34.29 7.45
N PRO A 130 41.43 33.76 8.47
CA PRO A 130 40.96 32.63 9.24
C PRO A 130 40.00 33.04 10.37
N LEU A 131 38.78 32.52 10.28
CA LEU A 131 37.78 32.27 11.32
C LEU A 131 37.37 30.82 11.00
N GLU A 132 37.41 29.80 11.85
CA GLU A 132 37.08 29.65 13.24
C GLU A 132 37.52 28.22 13.68
N ARG A 133 37.27 27.88 14.95
CA ARG A 133 37.62 26.61 15.63
C ARG A 133 37.19 25.36 14.83
N ASN A 134 38.12 24.45 14.56
CA ASN A 134 37.81 23.17 13.89
C ASN A 134 37.17 22.17 14.86
N THR A 135 35.83 22.19 14.94
CA THR A 135 35.02 21.08 15.46
C THR A 135 34.68 20.16 14.29
N VAL A 136 35.09 18.88 14.34
CA VAL A 136 34.71 17.88 13.34
C VAL A 136 33.37 17.29 13.76
N GLN A 137 32.33 17.47 12.92
CA GLN A 137 31.05 16.80 13.10
C GLN A 137 31.07 15.46 12.38
N PHE A 138 30.76 14.38 13.09
CA PHE A 138 30.51 13.07 12.48
C PHE A 138 29.01 12.93 12.23
N SER A 139 28.61 12.59 11.00
CA SER A 139 27.24 12.20 10.68
C SER A 139 27.14 10.67 10.69
N LEU A 140 26.45 10.12 11.70
CA LEU A 140 26.01 8.72 11.71
C LEU A 140 24.77 8.62 10.84
N GLU A 141 24.82 7.78 9.80
CA GLU A 141 23.67 7.50 8.92
C GLU A 141 23.16 6.09 9.26
N LEU A 142 21.93 6.01 9.76
CA LEU A 142 21.25 4.74 9.99
C LEU A 142 20.63 4.29 8.66
N VAL A 143 20.91 3.05 8.25
CA VAL A 143 20.33 2.43 7.06
C VAL A 143 19.12 1.61 7.49
N ASP A 144 18.00 1.84 6.80
CA ASP A 144 16.74 1.15 6.98
C ASP A 144 16.80 -0.31 6.49
N VAL A 145 16.10 -1.21 7.16
CA VAL A 145 15.96 -2.64 6.81
C VAL A 145 14.48 -2.94 6.66
N ASN A 146 14.10 -3.76 5.67
CA ASN A 146 12.70 -4.15 5.44
C ASN A 146 12.23 -5.13 6.53
N ASP A 147 11.92 -4.62 7.72
CA ASP A 147 11.52 -5.41 8.89
C ASP A 147 10.09 -5.13 9.38
N ASN A 148 9.39 -4.19 8.75
CA ASN A 148 7.98 -3.96 8.95
C ASN A 148 7.19 -4.34 7.69
N ALA A 149 6.06 -5.02 7.87
CA ALA A 149 5.15 -5.30 6.77
C ALA A 149 4.07 -4.21 6.71
N PRO A 150 3.45 -3.97 5.53
CA PRO A 150 2.34 -3.04 5.41
C PRO A 150 1.19 -3.42 6.34
N VAL A 151 0.53 -2.45 6.96
CA VAL A 151 -0.62 -2.66 7.84
C VAL A 151 -1.80 -1.82 7.34
N PHE A 152 -2.93 -2.48 7.06
CA PHE A 152 -4.17 -1.78 6.70
C PHE A 152 -4.70 -0.96 7.88
N ILE A 153 -5.23 0.23 7.58
CA ILE A 153 -5.85 1.10 8.59
C ILE A 153 -7.11 0.46 9.19
N GLN A 154 -7.82 -0.34 8.39
CA GLN A 154 -9.04 -1.05 8.82
C GLN A 154 -8.88 -2.55 8.58
N SER A 155 -9.39 -3.34 9.52
CA SER A 155 -9.32 -4.81 9.49
C SER A 155 -10.51 -5.47 8.81
N HIS A 156 -11.61 -4.74 8.59
CA HIS A 156 -12.75 -5.20 7.81
C HIS A 156 -13.40 -4.02 7.09
N PHE A 157 -13.94 -4.29 5.90
CA PHE A 157 -14.70 -3.31 5.13
C PHE A 157 -16.03 -3.90 4.71
N GLU A 158 -17.09 -3.11 4.85
CA GLU A 158 -18.43 -3.44 4.36
C GLU A 158 -18.91 -2.32 3.44
N ILE A 159 -19.18 -2.67 2.19
CA ILE A 159 -19.69 -1.74 1.18
C ILE A 159 -20.97 -2.29 0.57
N TYR A 160 -21.83 -1.38 0.13
CA TYR A 160 -23.13 -1.70 -0.44
C TYR A 160 -23.21 -1.09 -1.83
N ILE A 161 -23.71 -1.86 -2.79
CA ILE A 161 -23.90 -1.45 -4.17
C ILE A 161 -25.17 -2.11 -4.71
N ASN A 162 -25.89 -1.42 -5.58
CA ASN A 162 -26.94 -2.07 -6.36
C ASN A 162 -26.28 -2.89 -7.48
N GLU A 163 -26.93 -3.96 -7.91
CA GLU A 163 -26.54 -4.59 -9.18
C GLU A 163 -26.67 -3.61 -10.35
N ASN A 164 -26.12 -3.99 -11.50
CA ASN A 164 -26.08 -3.16 -12.71
C ASN A 164 -25.27 -1.84 -12.60
N GLU A 165 -24.89 -1.40 -11.39
CA GLU A 165 -24.08 -0.21 -11.17
C GLU A 165 -22.59 -0.47 -11.46
N LEU A 166 -21.95 0.52 -12.10
CA LEU A 166 -20.51 0.51 -12.38
C LEU A 166 -19.69 1.32 -11.38
N ASN A 167 -20.34 2.05 -10.49
CA ASN A 167 -19.67 2.88 -9.50
C ASN A 167 -20.24 2.60 -8.12
N PHE A 168 -19.37 2.53 -7.13
CA PHE A 168 -19.80 2.61 -5.74
C PHE A 168 -20.45 3.97 -5.46
N PRO A 169 -21.40 4.07 -4.51
CA PRO A 169 -22.03 5.34 -4.14
C PRO A 169 -21.02 6.43 -3.74
N TYR A 170 -19.86 6.02 -3.21
CA TYR A 170 -18.73 6.87 -2.88
C TYR A 170 -17.45 6.16 -3.32
N ALA A 171 -16.44 6.93 -3.76
CA ALA A 171 -15.13 6.38 -4.08
C ALA A 171 -14.57 5.62 -2.87
N PHE A 172 -14.20 4.35 -3.08
CA PHE A 172 -13.75 3.47 -2.03
C PHE A 172 -12.27 3.14 -2.23
N THR A 173 -11.45 3.51 -1.26
CA THR A 173 -10.00 3.27 -1.27
C THR A 173 -9.61 2.48 -0.03
N VAL A 174 -8.90 1.38 -0.22
CA VAL A 174 -8.19 0.74 0.89
C VAL A 174 -6.86 1.44 1.13
N GLU A 175 -6.51 1.60 2.39
CA GLU A 175 -5.28 2.28 2.79
C GLU A 175 -4.51 1.40 3.77
N ALA A 176 -3.22 1.25 3.49
CA ALA A 176 -2.24 0.61 4.35
C ALA A 176 -1.03 1.54 4.53
N PHE A 177 -0.34 1.38 5.65
CA PHE A 177 0.90 2.09 5.96
C PHE A 177 2.01 1.09 6.28
N ASP A 178 3.24 1.46 5.95
CA ASP A 178 4.43 0.76 6.38
C ASP A 178 5.23 1.65 7.34
N ARG A 179 5.88 1.04 8.34
CA ARG A 179 6.65 1.76 9.36
C ARG A 179 8.13 1.89 9.02
N ASP A 180 8.58 1.27 7.95
CA ASP A 180 9.93 1.45 7.41
C ASP A 180 10.17 2.89 6.91
N LEU A 181 11.42 3.21 6.56
CA LEU A 181 11.82 4.57 6.20
C LEU A 181 10.91 5.13 5.10
N LYS A 182 10.26 6.26 5.39
CA LYS A 182 9.34 6.92 4.47
C LYS A 182 9.98 7.19 3.11
N ASP A 183 9.21 6.95 2.04
CA ASP A 183 9.58 7.17 0.63
C ASP A 183 10.68 6.23 0.10
N SER A 184 11.11 5.25 0.90
CA SER A 184 11.97 4.12 0.50
C SER A 184 11.17 3.01 -0.18
N ASP A 185 11.84 2.05 -0.82
CA ASP A 185 11.15 0.88 -1.37
C ASP A 185 10.59 -0.03 -0.26
N ASN A 186 11.18 -0.02 0.94
CA ASN A 186 10.66 -0.77 2.10
C ASN A 186 9.30 -0.22 2.58
N SER A 187 8.98 1.06 2.34
CA SER A 187 7.68 1.64 2.72
C SER A 187 6.71 1.91 1.56
N ARG A 188 7.11 1.62 0.32
CA ARG A 188 6.26 1.83 -0.87
C ARG A 188 5.31 0.66 -1.10
N ILE A 189 4.02 0.91 -0.95
CA ILE A 189 2.99 -0.13 -1.01
C ILE A 189 2.39 -0.27 -2.42
N ARG A 190 2.11 -1.51 -2.81
CA ARG A 190 1.28 -1.87 -3.96
C ARG A 190 0.10 -2.73 -3.55
N TYR A 191 -1.06 -2.43 -4.14
CA TYR A 191 -2.31 -3.13 -3.88
C TYR A 191 -2.68 -4.10 -5.01
N SER A 192 -3.27 -5.24 -4.66
CA SER A 192 -3.80 -6.23 -5.61
C SER A 192 -4.99 -7.00 -5.02
N ILE A 193 -5.94 -7.41 -5.87
CA ILE A 193 -6.97 -8.39 -5.51
C ILE A 193 -6.36 -9.78 -5.77
N ILE A 194 -6.30 -10.60 -4.73
CA ILE A 194 -5.66 -11.93 -4.82
C ILE A 194 -6.67 -13.08 -4.80
N ASP A 195 -7.90 -12.83 -4.35
CA ASP A 195 -8.97 -13.82 -4.29
C ASP A 195 -10.36 -13.16 -4.23
N GLY A 196 -11.40 -13.94 -4.54
CA GLY A 196 -12.82 -13.55 -4.39
C GLY A 196 -13.47 -12.97 -5.64
N ASP A 197 -12.69 -12.42 -6.58
CA ASP A 197 -13.22 -11.86 -7.83
C ASP A 197 -13.33 -12.91 -8.94
N LEU A 198 -14.20 -13.91 -8.73
CA LEU A 198 -14.36 -15.06 -9.62
C LEU A 198 -14.84 -14.71 -11.04
N ARG A 199 -15.47 -13.55 -11.20
CA ARG A 199 -16.10 -13.09 -12.44
C ARG A 199 -15.37 -11.89 -13.06
N SER A 200 -14.25 -11.46 -12.48
CA SER A 200 -13.49 -10.28 -12.93
C SER A 200 -14.33 -9.01 -12.97
N ASN A 201 -15.21 -8.85 -11.99
CA ASN A 201 -16.06 -7.67 -11.85
C ASN A 201 -15.33 -6.48 -11.25
N PHE A 202 -14.18 -6.69 -10.58
CA PHE A 202 -13.53 -5.66 -9.79
C PHE A 202 -12.11 -5.35 -10.29
N SER A 203 -11.67 -4.13 -10.03
CA SER A 203 -10.28 -3.72 -10.23
C SER A 203 -9.82 -2.84 -9.07
N ILE A 204 -8.57 -2.98 -8.67
CA ILE A 204 -7.94 -2.13 -7.66
C ILE A 204 -6.76 -1.37 -8.27
N HIS A 205 -6.72 -0.07 -8.04
CA HIS A 205 -5.61 0.75 -8.49
C HIS A 205 -4.36 0.47 -7.65
N ARG A 206 -3.28 0.01 -8.31
CA ARG A 206 -2.08 -0.52 -7.66
C ARG A 206 -1.38 0.43 -6.67
N VAL A 207 -1.55 1.75 -6.81
CA VAL A 207 -0.86 2.75 -5.97
C VAL A 207 -1.81 3.41 -4.96
N THR A 208 -3.03 3.74 -5.38
CA THR A 208 -3.97 4.51 -4.56
C THR A 208 -4.89 3.62 -3.72
N GLY A 209 -4.94 2.32 -4.01
CA GLY A 209 -5.86 1.40 -3.35
C GLY A 209 -7.34 1.61 -3.71
N GLU A 210 -7.63 2.41 -4.74
CA GLU A 210 -9.00 2.66 -5.20
C GLU A 210 -9.60 1.40 -5.83
N LEU A 211 -10.70 0.91 -5.26
CA LEU A 211 -11.49 -0.21 -5.76
C LEU A 211 -12.57 0.31 -6.71
N SER A 212 -12.75 -0.36 -7.83
CA SER A 212 -13.72 -0.01 -8.87
C SER A 212 -14.42 -1.25 -9.40
N VAL A 213 -15.63 -1.06 -9.94
CA VAL A 213 -16.39 -2.09 -10.65
C VAL A 213 -16.13 -1.92 -12.15
N VAL A 214 -15.56 -2.93 -12.78
CA VAL A 214 -15.22 -2.92 -14.22
C VAL A 214 -16.28 -3.61 -15.08
N HIS A 215 -17.02 -4.56 -14.49
CA HIS A 215 -18.16 -5.20 -15.14
C HIS A 215 -19.35 -5.19 -14.19
N PRO A 216 -20.57 -4.91 -14.70
CA PRO A 216 -21.78 -4.89 -13.87
C PRO A 216 -21.93 -6.19 -13.08
N LEU A 217 -22.41 -6.04 -11.84
CA LEU A 217 -22.82 -7.16 -11.02
C LEU A 217 -24.23 -7.57 -11.43
N ASP A 218 -24.49 -8.86 -11.32
CA ASP A 218 -25.79 -9.51 -11.60
C ASP A 218 -26.15 -10.27 -10.32
N PHE A 219 -27.22 -9.87 -9.66
CA PHE A 219 -27.64 -10.37 -8.35
C PHE A 219 -28.09 -11.82 -8.43
N GLU A 220 -28.79 -12.21 -9.51
CA GLU A 220 -29.35 -13.54 -9.75
C GLU A 220 -28.24 -14.59 -9.89
N LEU A 221 -27.05 -14.17 -10.31
CA LEU A 221 -25.87 -15.01 -10.45
C LEU A 221 -25.02 -15.16 -9.16
N LEU A 222 -25.42 -14.54 -8.05
CA LEU A 222 -24.70 -14.53 -6.78
C LEU A 222 -25.38 -15.38 -5.69
N THR A 223 -24.57 -16.07 -4.89
CA THR A 223 -25.03 -16.91 -3.77
C THR A 223 -24.06 -16.87 -2.61
N PRO A 224 -24.52 -16.94 -1.34
CA PRO A 224 -25.90 -17.13 -0.88
C PRO A 224 -26.69 -15.82 -0.72
N SER A 225 -28.01 -15.93 -0.57
CA SER A 225 -28.90 -14.83 -0.13
C SER A 225 -28.81 -14.68 1.38
N VAL A 226 -28.56 -13.46 1.86
CA VAL A 226 -28.56 -13.14 3.29
C VAL A 226 -29.44 -11.93 3.56
N LEU A 227 -29.99 -11.83 4.77
CA LEU A 227 -30.74 -10.65 5.18
C LEU A 227 -29.77 -9.50 5.46
N ASP A 228 -30.07 -8.33 4.91
CA ASP A 228 -29.37 -7.11 5.24
C ASP A 228 -29.56 -6.80 6.74
N THR A 229 -28.43 -6.55 7.42
CA THR A 229 -28.41 -6.17 8.84
C THR A 229 -29.13 -4.84 9.11
N LYS A 230 -29.32 -4.00 8.07
CA LYS A 230 -30.08 -2.74 8.15
C LYS A 230 -31.57 -2.90 7.84
N GLY A 231 -32.02 -4.12 7.55
CA GLY A 231 -33.43 -4.44 7.32
C GLY A 231 -33.98 -3.97 5.97
N LEU A 232 -33.14 -3.66 4.98
CA LEU A 232 -33.57 -3.21 3.65
C LEU A 232 -33.98 -4.36 2.70
N GLY A 233 -33.88 -5.61 3.15
CA GLY A 233 -34.26 -6.78 2.36
C GLY A 233 -33.14 -7.82 2.29
N HIS A 234 -33.10 -8.56 1.19
CA HIS A 234 -32.03 -9.52 0.91
C HIS A 234 -30.86 -8.86 0.18
N VAL A 235 -29.65 -9.33 0.48
CA VAL A 235 -28.40 -8.96 -0.20
C VAL A 235 -27.59 -10.20 -0.54
N ARG A 236 -26.70 -10.08 -1.53
CA ARG A 236 -25.71 -11.13 -1.88
C ARG A 236 -24.30 -10.65 -1.55
N PRO A 237 -23.56 -11.32 -0.65
CA PRO A 237 -22.22 -10.89 -0.29
C PRO A 237 -21.17 -11.44 -1.26
N ILE A 238 -20.29 -10.56 -1.74
CA ILE A 238 -19.04 -10.90 -2.41
C ILE A 238 -17.90 -10.61 -1.44
N SER A 239 -16.95 -11.54 -1.32
CA SER A 239 -15.84 -11.44 -0.38
C SER A 239 -14.52 -11.37 -1.14
N LEU A 240 -13.95 -10.18 -1.25
CA LEU A 240 -12.64 -9.98 -1.87
C LEU A 240 -11.52 -10.06 -0.84
N THR A 241 -10.41 -10.68 -1.23
CA THR A 241 -9.15 -10.62 -0.48
C THR A 241 -8.20 -9.68 -1.20
N VAL A 242 -7.81 -8.61 -0.52
CA VAL A 242 -6.90 -7.58 -1.05
C VAL A 242 -5.57 -7.64 -0.31
N ARG A 243 -4.48 -7.63 -1.06
CA ARG A 243 -3.11 -7.64 -0.56
C ARG A 243 -2.47 -6.28 -0.71
N ALA A 244 -1.83 -5.81 0.36
CA ALA A 244 -0.85 -4.73 0.35
C ALA A 244 0.54 -5.34 0.46
N THR A 245 1.44 -5.00 -0.46
CA THR A 245 2.84 -5.51 -0.50
C THR A 245 3.79 -4.34 -0.61
N ASP A 246 4.86 -4.33 0.19
CA ASP A 246 5.94 -3.35 0.04
C ASP A 246 6.75 -3.60 -1.25
N MET A 247 7.76 -2.76 -1.49
CA MET A 247 8.70 -2.95 -2.60
C MET A 247 10.10 -3.36 -2.09
N GLY A 248 10.19 -3.80 -0.83
CA GLY A 248 11.43 -4.22 -0.18
C GLY A 248 11.97 -5.55 -0.72
N THR A 249 13.15 -5.95 -0.24
CA THR A 249 13.79 -7.21 -0.64
C THR A 249 14.29 -7.99 0.58
N PRO A 250 13.67 -9.15 0.92
CA PRO A 250 12.46 -9.71 0.31
C PRO A 250 11.21 -8.85 0.58
N PRO A 251 10.18 -8.91 -0.28
CA PRO A 251 8.96 -8.14 -0.06
C PRO A 251 8.14 -8.72 1.08
N LEU A 252 7.57 -7.86 1.93
CA LEU A 252 6.60 -8.22 2.96
C LEU A 252 5.19 -7.78 2.55
N TYR A 253 4.17 -8.45 3.09
CA TYR A 253 2.78 -8.19 2.72
C TYR A 253 1.81 -8.50 3.85
N THR A 254 0.64 -7.88 3.76
CA THR A 254 -0.54 -8.18 4.58
C THR A 254 -1.78 -8.25 3.70
N ASP A 255 -2.72 -9.11 4.09
CA ASP A 255 -4.00 -9.30 3.42
C ASP A 255 -5.14 -8.73 4.27
N THR A 256 -6.17 -8.19 3.62
CA THR A 256 -7.42 -7.75 4.26
C THR A 256 -8.63 -8.24 3.46
N ARG A 257 -9.79 -8.28 4.14
CA ARG A 257 -11.04 -8.74 3.56
C ARG A 257 -11.99 -7.57 3.36
N ILE A 258 -12.54 -7.47 2.15
CA ILE A 258 -13.61 -6.53 1.80
C ILE A 258 -14.87 -7.35 1.51
N VAL A 259 -15.96 -7.02 2.19
CA VAL A 259 -17.27 -7.62 1.95
C VAL A 259 -18.15 -6.61 1.22
N ILE A 260 -18.63 -7.00 0.06
CA ILE A 260 -19.49 -6.19 -0.82
C ILE A 260 -20.87 -6.80 -0.81
N PHE A 261 -21.85 -6.08 -0.30
CA PHE A 261 -23.25 -6.47 -0.31
C PHE A 261 -23.93 -5.90 -1.54
N VAL A 262 -24.39 -6.80 -2.42
CA VAL A 262 -25.12 -6.44 -3.64
C VAL A 262 -26.62 -6.44 -3.34
N HIS A 263 -27.29 -5.34 -3.65
CA HIS A 263 -28.75 -5.21 -3.62
C HIS A 263 -29.35 -5.55 -4.99
N ASP A 264 -30.48 -6.23 -4.94
CA ASP A 264 -31.33 -6.53 -6.08
C ASP A 264 -32.02 -5.26 -6.62
N VAL A 265 -32.07 -5.13 -7.93
CA VAL A 265 -32.82 -4.09 -8.66
C VAL A 265 -33.85 -4.78 -9.54
N ASN A 266 -35.10 -4.27 -9.52
CA ASN A 266 -36.15 -4.77 -10.41
C ASN A 266 -35.79 -4.49 -11.88
N ASP A 267 -35.25 -5.49 -12.55
CA ASP A 267 -34.80 -5.43 -13.94
C ASP A 267 -35.36 -6.58 -14.80
N PHE A 268 -36.00 -7.57 -14.18
CA PHE A 268 -36.84 -8.55 -14.85
C PHE A 268 -38.31 -8.14 -14.82
N ALA A 269 -38.97 -8.23 -15.98
CA ALA A 269 -40.41 -8.01 -16.07
C ALA A 269 -41.17 -9.34 -15.88
N PRO A 270 -42.33 -9.35 -15.19
CA PRO A 270 -43.14 -10.54 -15.04
C PRO A 270 -43.56 -11.11 -16.40
N THR A 271 -43.38 -12.41 -16.60
CA THR A 271 -43.74 -13.12 -17.83
C THR A 271 -44.74 -14.22 -17.55
N PHE A 272 -45.87 -14.24 -18.28
CA PHE A 272 -46.86 -15.32 -18.19
C PHE A 272 -46.27 -16.66 -18.65
N THR A 273 -46.65 -17.74 -17.98
CA THR A 273 -46.19 -19.10 -18.32
C THR A 273 -46.75 -19.63 -19.63
N ARG A 274 -47.77 -18.97 -20.18
CA ARG A 274 -48.38 -19.29 -21.48
C ARG A 274 -48.63 -18.01 -22.27
N PRO A 275 -48.54 -18.06 -23.62
CA PRO A 275 -48.86 -16.91 -24.47
C PRO A 275 -50.35 -16.55 -24.45
N SER A 276 -51.22 -17.51 -24.12
CA SER A 276 -52.66 -17.30 -23.98
C SER A 276 -53.27 -18.37 -23.08
N TYR A 277 -54.31 -18.00 -22.33
CA TYR A 277 -55.14 -18.90 -21.53
C TYR A 277 -56.55 -18.90 -22.14
N SER A 278 -57.07 -20.08 -22.46
CA SER A 278 -58.41 -20.24 -23.04
C SER A 278 -59.08 -21.45 -22.43
N VAL A 279 -60.25 -21.25 -21.84
CA VAL A 279 -61.10 -22.31 -21.29
C VAL A 279 -62.56 -21.98 -21.61
N PRO A 280 -63.40 -22.99 -21.93
CA PRO A 280 -64.84 -22.78 -22.03
C PRO A 280 -65.43 -22.53 -20.63
N VAL A 281 -66.41 -21.64 -20.54
CA VAL A 281 -67.16 -21.35 -19.31
C VAL A 281 -68.63 -21.59 -19.61
N ALA A 282 -69.30 -22.36 -18.74
CA ALA A 282 -70.73 -22.58 -18.87
C ALA A 282 -71.49 -21.29 -18.47
N GLU A 283 -72.56 -20.98 -19.19
CA GLU A 283 -73.37 -19.77 -18.93
C GLU A 283 -74.11 -19.83 -17.58
N ASP A 284 -74.33 -21.05 -17.06
CA ASP A 284 -74.93 -21.32 -15.75
C ASP A 284 -73.89 -21.46 -14.62
N ALA A 285 -72.63 -21.09 -14.87
CA ALA A 285 -71.58 -21.13 -13.87
C ALA A 285 -71.94 -20.29 -12.65
N ALA A 286 -71.87 -20.90 -11.46
CA ALA A 286 -72.23 -20.24 -10.22
C ALA A 286 -71.34 -19.01 -9.94
N PRO A 287 -71.88 -17.92 -9.36
CA PRO A 287 -71.07 -16.83 -8.86
C PRO A 287 -69.98 -17.34 -7.90
N ASP A 288 -68.80 -16.71 -7.93
CA ASP A 288 -67.60 -17.11 -7.17
C ASP A 288 -66.98 -18.46 -7.58
N SER A 289 -67.53 -19.15 -8.58
CA SER A 289 -66.88 -20.35 -9.11
C SER A 289 -65.58 -20.01 -9.85
N SER A 290 -64.54 -20.78 -9.55
CA SER A 290 -63.21 -20.65 -10.18
C SER A 290 -63.25 -21.19 -11.61
N ILE A 291 -62.68 -20.42 -12.54
CA ILE A 291 -62.64 -20.71 -13.97
C ILE A 291 -61.28 -21.25 -14.37
N LEU A 292 -60.22 -20.50 -14.06
CA LEU A 292 -58.83 -20.85 -14.35
C LEU A 292 -57.90 -20.09 -13.41
N GLN A 293 -56.65 -20.54 -13.34
CA GLN A 293 -55.57 -19.80 -12.69
C GLN A 293 -54.53 -19.39 -13.73
N VAL A 294 -54.27 -18.09 -13.83
CA VAL A 294 -53.12 -17.60 -14.60
C VAL A 294 -51.88 -17.60 -13.72
N GLN A 295 -50.72 -17.72 -14.36
CA GLN A 295 -49.45 -17.68 -13.66
C GLN A 295 -48.45 -16.86 -14.48
N ALA A 296 -47.84 -15.88 -13.85
CA ALA A 296 -46.65 -15.20 -14.34
C ALA A 296 -45.51 -15.39 -13.34
N LEU A 297 -44.30 -15.40 -13.88
CA LEU A 297 -43.05 -15.53 -13.14
C LEU A 297 -42.24 -14.27 -13.34
N ASP A 298 -41.66 -13.78 -12.26
CA ASP A 298 -40.65 -12.74 -12.27
C ASP A 298 -39.32 -13.36 -11.82
N MET A 299 -38.24 -13.03 -12.52
CA MET A 299 -36.94 -13.68 -12.35
C MET A 299 -35.99 -12.88 -11.46
N ASP A 300 -36.41 -11.71 -10.95
CA ASP A 300 -35.65 -10.96 -9.94
C ASP A 300 -35.34 -11.85 -8.72
N GLY A 301 -34.17 -11.67 -8.13
CA GLY A 301 -33.62 -12.59 -7.14
C GLY A 301 -34.24 -12.48 -5.74
N SER A 302 -35.04 -11.45 -5.46
CA SER A 302 -35.59 -11.18 -4.13
C SER A 302 -36.90 -10.38 -4.13
N SER A 303 -37.62 -10.50 -3.01
CA SER A 303 -38.84 -9.72 -2.76
C SER A 303 -38.47 -8.28 -2.37
N PRO A 304 -39.22 -7.25 -2.82
CA PRO A 304 -40.51 -7.37 -3.51
C PRO A 304 -40.42 -7.45 -5.04
N ASN A 305 -39.22 -7.38 -5.61
CA ASN A 305 -39.02 -7.27 -7.06
C ASN A 305 -39.62 -8.48 -7.80
N ASN A 306 -39.51 -9.66 -7.20
CA ASN A 306 -40.09 -10.89 -7.74
C ASN A 306 -41.55 -11.22 -7.31
N VAL A 307 -42.27 -10.26 -6.74
CA VAL A 307 -43.67 -10.45 -6.31
C VAL A 307 -44.63 -9.98 -7.39
N VAL A 308 -45.35 -10.94 -7.99
CA VAL A 308 -46.31 -10.68 -9.07
C VAL A 308 -47.70 -10.39 -8.53
N ALA A 309 -48.35 -9.36 -9.08
CA ALA A 309 -49.76 -9.04 -8.82
C ALA A 309 -50.61 -9.02 -10.12
N TYR A 310 -51.85 -9.51 -10.02
CA TYR A 310 -52.74 -9.68 -11.18
C TYR A 310 -53.92 -8.70 -11.18
N ARG A 311 -54.34 -8.26 -12.37
CA ARG A 311 -55.56 -7.47 -12.60
C ARG A 311 -56.12 -7.68 -14.00
N ILE A 312 -57.45 -7.80 -14.12
CA ILE A 312 -58.12 -7.78 -15.43
C ILE A 312 -58.17 -6.34 -15.94
N GLN A 313 -57.53 -6.05 -17.08
CA GLN A 313 -57.51 -4.70 -17.65
C GLN A 313 -58.78 -4.35 -18.42
N SER A 314 -59.34 -5.27 -19.20
CA SER A 314 -60.51 -5.05 -20.06
C SER A 314 -61.23 -6.38 -20.37
N GLY A 315 -62.45 -6.33 -20.92
CA GLY A 315 -63.16 -7.52 -21.42
C GLY A 315 -64.10 -8.19 -20.41
N ALA A 316 -65.05 -7.43 -19.84
CA ALA A 316 -66.09 -7.87 -18.89
C ALA A 316 -65.68 -8.01 -17.41
N ARG A 317 -65.16 -6.91 -16.82
CA ARG A 317 -64.88 -6.81 -15.37
C ARG A 317 -66.14 -6.92 -14.48
N ASP A 318 -67.31 -6.75 -15.06
CA ASP A 318 -68.62 -6.97 -14.45
C ASP A 318 -68.98 -8.46 -14.35
N LYS A 319 -68.37 -9.31 -15.18
CA LYS A 319 -68.65 -10.75 -15.24
C LYS A 319 -67.58 -11.59 -14.55
N PHE A 320 -66.34 -11.12 -14.55
CA PHE A 320 -65.20 -11.87 -14.02
C PHE A 320 -64.32 -11.02 -13.11
N VAL A 321 -63.82 -11.66 -12.04
CA VAL A 321 -62.83 -11.10 -11.12
C VAL A 321 -61.57 -11.96 -11.13
N ILE A 322 -60.44 -11.36 -10.76
CA ILE A 322 -59.17 -12.08 -10.57
C ILE A 322 -58.65 -11.78 -9.17
N ASP A 323 -58.22 -12.81 -8.46
CA ASP A 323 -57.47 -12.64 -7.22
C ASP A 323 -56.07 -12.10 -7.54
N SER A 324 -55.71 -10.98 -6.93
CA SER A 324 -54.49 -10.24 -7.29
C SER A 324 -53.21 -10.98 -6.90
N THR A 325 -53.26 -12.00 -6.06
CA THR A 325 -52.09 -12.72 -5.54
C THR A 325 -51.96 -14.12 -6.12
N THR A 326 -53.07 -14.83 -6.27
CA THR A 326 -53.10 -16.20 -6.75
C THR A 326 -53.28 -16.28 -8.26
N GLY A 327 -53.80 -15.21 -8.90
CA GLY A 327 -54.13 -15.23 -10.32
C GLY A 327 -55.36 -16.10 -10.65
N ILE A 328 -56.14 -16.51 -9.66
CA ILE A 328 -57.39 -17.25 -9.87
C ILE A 328 -58.44 -16.30 -10.45
N VAL A 329 -58.97 -16.65 -11.62
CA VAL A 329 -60.09 -15.97 -12.27
C VAL A 329 -61.37 -16.69 -11.89
N SER A 330 -62.38 -15.95 -11.43
CA SER A 330 -63.68 -16.46 -11.00
C SER A 330 -64.83 -15.65 -11.58
N VAL A 331 -66.03 -16.23 -11.61
CA VAL A 331 -67.27 -15.51 -11.92
C VAL A 331 -67.53 -14.45 -10.84
N ALA A 332 -67.76 -13.20 -11.25
CA ALA A 332 -68.00 -12.12 -10.30
C ALA A 332 -69.29 -12.35 -9.51
N LEU A 333 -69.32 -11.91 -8.25
CA LEU A 333 -70.53 -11.96 -7.43
C LEU A 333 -71.65 -11.15 -8.09
N GLY A 334 -72.79 -11.81 -8.34
CA GLY A 334 -73.95 -11.20 -9.00
C GLY A 334 -73.85 -11.07 -10.52
N ALA A 335 -72.82 -11.62 -11.15
CA ALA A 335 -72.73 -11.69 -12.60
C ALA A 335 -73.75 -12.67 -13.18
N THR A 336 -74.32 -12.31 -14.34
CA THR A 336 -75.01 -13.23 -15.23
C THR A 336 -74.15 -13.44 -16.47
N LEU A 337 -73.87 -14.70 -16.78
CA LEU A 337 -73.15 -15.09 -18.00
C LEU A 337 -74.10 -15.44 -19.13
N ASP A 338 -75.39 -15.65 -18.83
CA ASP A 338 -76.46 -15.85 -19.79
C ASP A 338 -76.59 -14.60 -20.69
N PRO A 339 -76.45 -14.74 -22.02
CA PRO A 339 -76.58 -13.63 -22.96
C PRO A 339 -78.02 -13.20 -23.27
N ASP A 340 -79.04 -14.00 -22.95
CA ASP A 340 -80.43 -13.81 -23.43
C ASP A 340 -81.44 -13.28 -22.38
#